data_AF-A0A0N9YEY8-F1
#
_entry.id   AF-A0A0N9YEY8-F1
#
_cell.length_a   1.000
_cell.length_b   1.000
_cell.length_c   1.000
_cell.angle_alpha   90.00
_cell.angle_beta   90.00
_cell.angle_gamma   90.00
#
_symmetry.space_group_name_H-M   'P 1'
#
loop_
_entity.id
_entity.type
_entity.pdbx_description
1 polymer ?
#
loop_
_entity_poly.entity_id
_entity_poly.type
_entity_poly.pdbx_seq_one_letter_code
_entity_poly.pdbx_strand_id
1 'polypeptide(L)'
;MEPFDHFMHDDQYAQTVEYVEPSFVCVCQFTDLETGKSWRSVHRSIRLGEDRPLYQPARELIGDGEVLRSETFADEMFQGGQAVMTLYTLRSEEPHA
;
A
#
# COMPACT_ATOMS: atom_id res chain seq x y z
N MET A 1 4.59 25.84 -12.54
CA MET A 1 3.73 25.41 -11.42
C MET A 1 4.67 25.29 -10.24
N GLU A 2 4.56 26.17 -9.25
CA GLU A 2 5.25 26.03 -7.97
C GLU A 2 4.21 25.76 -6.90
N PRO A 3 4.55 24.92 -5.92
CA PRO A 3 4.87 25.50 -4.61
C PRO A 3 6.10 24.84 -3.96
N PHE A 4 6.96 25.66 -3.37
CA PHE A 4 8.07 25.22 -2.52
C PHE A 4 7.74 25.53 -1.06
N ASP A 5 7.51 24.51 -0.25
CA ASP A 5 7.61 24.62 1.21
C ASP A 5 8.98 24.08 1.63
N HIS A 6 9.79 24.96 2.20
CA HIS A 6 11.12 24.62 2.70
C HIS A 6 11.02 24.23 4.17
N PHE A 7 11.40 23.00 4.50
CA PHE A 7 11.67 22.61 5.88
C PHE A 7 13.18 22.66 6.14
N MET A 8 13.58 23.40 7.17
CA MET A 8 14.96 23.50 7.64
C MET A 8 15.16 22.51 8.79
N HIS A 9 16.10 21.57 8.65
CA HIS A 9 16.62 20.76 9.74
C HIS A 9 18.14 20.96 9.83
N ASP A 10 18.59 21.56 10.93
CA ASP A 10 19.96 21.60 11.47
C ASP A 10 21.15 21.62 10.47
N ASP A 11 21.47 22.85 10.03
CA ASP A 11 22.79 23.51 9.84
C ASP A 11 24.05 22.82 9.28
N GLN A 12 24.07 21.55 8.84
CA GLN A 12 25.30 21.01 8.19
C GLN A 12 25.10 20.22 6.90
N TYR A 13 23.87 19.95 6.48
CA TYR A 13 23.61 19.29 5.20
C TYR A 13 22.36 19.86 4.56
N ALA A 14 22.48 20.38 3.34
CA ALA A 14 21.34 20.61 2.48
C ALA A 14 20.99 19.29 1.80
N GLN A 15 19.90 18.65 2.24
CA GLN A 15 19.36 17.49 1.57
C GLN A 15 18.30 17.94 0.56
N THR A 16 18.59 17.81 -0.73
CA THR A 16 17.58 17.97 -1.78
C THR A 16 16.95 16.61 -2.02
N VAL A 17 15.67 16.46 -1.68
CA VAL A 17 14.87 15.32 -2.13
C VAL A 17 14.22 15.72 -3.45
N GLU A 18 14.83 15.34 -4.56
CA GLU A 18 14.43 15.79 -5.90
C GLU A 18 13.16 15.10 -6.43
N TYR A 19 12.79 13.94 -5.85
CA TYR A 19 11.57 13.20 -6.18
C TYR A 19 11.27 12.14 -5.11
N VAL A 20 10.09 12.19 -4.49
CA VAL A 20 9.52 11.03 -3.78
C VAL A 20 8.25 10.69 -4.54
N GLU A 21 8.20 9.53 -5.19
CA GLU A 21 6.93 9.01 -5.68
C GLU A 21 6.18 8.46 -4.45
N PRO A 22 5.19 9.17 -3.88
CA PRO A 22 4.81 8.96 -2.47
C PRO A 22 3.86 7.78 -2.27
N SER A 23 3.60 7.03 -3.32
CA SER A 23 2.51 6.07 -3.36
C SER A 23 3.09 4.67 -3.22
N PHE A 24 3.62 4.42 -2.02
CA PHE A 24 3.97 3.08 -1.63
C PHE A 24 2.68 2.24 -1.56
N VAL A 25 2.66 1.15 -2.31
CA VAL A 25 1.68 0.07 -2.18
C VAL A 25 2.46 -1.18 -1.85
N CYS A 26 2.12 -1.82 -0.73
CA CYS A 26 2.68 -3.09 -0.35
C CYS A 26 1.58 -4.14 -0.38
N VAL A 27 1.83 -5.26 -1.05
CA VAL A 27 0.96 -6.44 -1.03
C VAL A 27 1.71 -7.57 -0.35
N CYS A 28 1.15 -8.07 0.75
CA CYS A 28 1.69 -9.19 1.51
C CYS A 28 0.70 -10.35 1.48
N GLN A 29 1.14 -11.55 1.16
CA GLN A 29 0.34 -12.76 1.30
C GLN A 29 0.64 -13.42 2.65
N PHE A 30 -0.41 -13.85 3.34
CA PHE A 30 -0.34 -14.59 4.59
C PHE A 30 -1.05 -15.92 4.43
N THR A 31 -0.54 -16.95 5.11
CA THR A 31 -1.17 -18.26 5.22
C THR A 31 -1.18 -18.65 6.68
N ASP A 32 -2.36 -18.90 7.23
CA ASP A 32 -2.53 -19.55 8.51
C ASP A 32 -2.16 -21.02 8.37
N LEU A 33 -1.12 -21.44 9.10
CA LEU A 33 -0.57 -22.79 9.02
C LEU A 33 -1.45 -23.84 9.72
N GLU A 34 -2.32 -23.43 10.65
CA GLU A 34 -3.25 -24.33 11.34
C GLU A 34 -4.48 -24.60 10.48
N THR A 35 -5.03 -23.56 9.85
CA THR A 35 -6.27 -23.68 9.07
C THR A 35 -6.06 -23.84 7.57
N GLY A 36 -4.83 -23.60 7.09
CA GLY A 36 -4.48 -23.59 5.67
C GLY A 36 -5.08 -22.42 4.89
N LYS A 37 -5.74 -21.48 5.57
CA LYS A 37 -6.39 -20.32 4.93
C LYS A 37 -5.36 -19.26 4.59
N SER A 38 -5.47 -18.69 3.41
CA SER A 38 -4.60 -17.60 2.97
C SER A 38 -5.39 -16.34 2.66
N TRP A 39 -4.75 -15.19 2.86
CA TRP A 39 -5.28 -13.87 2.47
C TRP A 39 -4.16 -12.94 1.99
N ARG A 40 -4.52 -11.87 1.28
CA ARG A 40 -3.60 -10.78 0.92
C ARG A 40 -3.92 -9.53 1.75
N SER A 41 -2.90 -8.90 2.33
CA SER A 41 -3.00 -7.56 2.90
C SER A 41 -2.41 -6.55 1.94
N VAL A 42 -3.14 -5.47 1.67
CA VAL A 42 -2.68 -4.37 0.83
C VAL A 42 -2.62 -3.10 1.65
N HIS A 43 -1.42 -2.57 1.83
CA HIS A 43 -1.14 -1.32 2.53
C HIS A 43 -0.86 -0.23 1.50
N ARG A 44 -1.59 0.88 1.57
CA ARG A 44 -1.42 2.03 0.67
C ARG A 44 -1.61 3.35 1.39
N SER A 45 -1.06 4.43 0.82
CA SER A 45 -1.43 5.78 1.25
C SER A 45 -2.92 6.01 0.97
N ILE A 46 -3.60 6.71 1.87
CA ILE A 46 -5.00 7.13 1.65
C ILE A 46 -5.16 7.99 0.38
N ARG A 47 -4.10 8.71 -0.01
CA ARG A 47 -4.10 9.59 -1.19
C ARG A 47 -3.94 8.83 -2.50
N LEU A 48 -3.48 7.58 -2.44
CA LEU A 48 -3.43 6.71 -3.61
C LEU A 48 -4.76 5.98 -3.76
N GLY A 49 -5.64 6.51 -4.60
CA GLY A 49 -6.86 5.84 -5.01
C GLY A 49 -6.57 4.53 -5.77
N GLU A 50 -7.47 3.56 -5.65
CA GLU A 50 -7.33 2.25 -6.33
C GLU A 50 -7.51 2.36 -7.85
N ASP A 51 -8.04 3.48 -8.34
CA ASP A 51 -8.20 3.84 -9.75
C ASP A 51 -6.91 4.32 -10.41
N ARG A 52 -5.87 4.61 -9.62
CA ARG A 52 -4.61 5.16 -10.12
C ARG A 52 -3.76 4.07 -10.79
N PRO A 53 -3.04 4.39 -11.88
CA PRO A 53 -2.16 3.43 -12.56
C PRO A 53 -1.14 2.75 -11.65
N LEU A 54 -0.64 3.47 -10.64
CA LEU A 54 0.33 2.96 -9.68
C LEU A 54 -0.25 1.85 -8.76
N TYR A 55 -1.58 1.72 -8.68
CA TYR A 55 -2.25 0.62 -7.97
C TYR A 55 -2.41 -0.64 -8.83
N GLN A 56 -2.15 -0.57 -10.14
CA GLN A 56 -2.39 -1.67 -11.07
C GLN A 56 -1.64 -2.97 -10.69
N PRO A 57 -0.36 -2.97 -10.28
CA PRO A 57 0.32 -4.19 -9.85
C PRO A 57 -0.34 -4.83 -8.63
N ALA A 58 -0.83 -4.01 -7.69
CA ALA A 58 -1.55 -4.52 -6.53
C ALA A 58 -2.89 -5.13 -6.93
N ARG A 59 -3.60 -4.54 -7.89
CA ARG A 59 -4.85 -5.09 -8.44
C ARG A 59 -4.63 -6.45 -9.11
N GLU A 60 -3.57 -6.58 -9.90
CA GLU A 60 -3.18 -7.87 -10.51
C GLU A 60 -2.86 -8.92 -9.45
N LEU A 61 -2.15 -8.53 -8.39
CA LEU A 61 -1.91 -9.39 -7.25
C LEU A 61 -3.17 -9.66 -6.44
N ILE A 62 -4.17 -8.80 -6.35
CA ILE A 62 -5.43 -9.12 -5.65
C ILE A 62 -6.24 -10.13 -6.48
N GLY A 63 -6.30 -9.94 -7.81
CA GLY A 63 -7.14 -10.72 -8.70
C GLY A 63 -8.62 -10.56 -8.37
N ASP A 64 -9.36 -11.67 -8.35
CA ASP A 64 -10.78 -11.72 -7.98
C ASP A 64 -11.02 -11.76 -6.46
N GLY A 65 -10.04 -11.37 -5.64
CA GLY A 65 -10.14 -11.38 -4.18
C GLY A 65 -11.24 -10.45 -3.66
N GLU A 66 -12.06 -10.94 -2.74
CA GLU A 66 -13.10 -10.15 -2.07
C GLU A 66 -12.56 -9.49 -0.82
N VAL A 67 -13.03 -8.28 -0.51
CA VAL A 67 -12.63 -7.54 0.69
C VAL A 67 -13.15 -8.25 1.95
N LEU A 68 -12.23 -8.68 2.81
CA LEU A 68 -12.52 -9.22 4.14
C LEU A 68 -12.64 -8.11 5.19
N ARG A 69 -11.73 -7.14 5.13
CA ARG A 69 -11.62 -6.03 6.08
C ARG A 69 -10.91 -4.86 5.43
N SER A 70 -11.27 -3.65 5.80
CA SER A 70 -10.52 -2.43 5.45
C SER A 70 -10.46 -1.51 6.66
N GLU A 71 -9.31 -0.91 6.88
CA GLU A 71 -9.10 0.05 7.97
C GLU A 71 -8.13 1.16 7.57
N THR A 72 -8.30 2.32 8.21
CA THR A 72 -7.44 3.49 8.03
C THR A 72 -6.74 3.79 9.35
N PHE A 73 -5.44 4.05 9.31
CA PHE A 73 -4.64 4.38 10.49
C PHE A 73 -3.62 5.48 10.17
N ALA A 74 -3.15 6.16 11.21
CA ALA A 74 -2.10 7.16 11.07
C ALA A 74 -0.77 6.46 10.77
N ASP A 75 -0.10 6.90 9.72
CA ASP A 75 1.21 6.39 9.33
C ASP A 75 1.98 7.48 8.59
N GLU A 76 2.98 8.05 9.27
CA GLU A 76 3.79 9.16 8.76
C GLU A 76 4.71 8.73 7.61
N MET A 77 4.93 7.42 7.43
CA MET A 77 5.67 6.88 6.28
C MET A 77 4.87 6.97 4.98
N PHE A 78 3.54 7.11 5.06
CA PHE A 78 2.67 7.24 3.89
C PHE A 78 2.27 8.69 3.62
N GLN A 79 2.10 9.03 2.35
CA GLN A 79 1.70 10.37 1.96
C GLN A 79 0.35 10.75 2.57
N GLY A 80 0.30 11.91 3.21
CA GLY A 80 -0.89 12.38 3.93
C GLY A 80 -0.99 11.91 5.38
N GLY A 81 0.06 11.25 5.91
CA GLY A 81 0.13 10.84 7.31
C GLY A 81 -0.86 9.74 7.67
N GLN A 82 -1.45 9.08 6.67
CA GLN A 82 -2.47 8.05 6.83
C GLN A 82 -2.31 6.95 5.79
N ALA A 83 -2.48 5.72 6.25
CA ALA A 83 -2.49 4.53 5.42
C ALA A 83 -3.86 3.85 5.49
N VAL A 84 -4.19 3.14 4.40
CA VAL A 84 -5.31 2.21 4.32
C VAL A 84 -4.72 0.81 4.22
N MET A 85 -5.14 -0.10 5.09
CA MET A 85 -4.90 -1.53 4.96
C MET A 85 -6.20 -2.21 4.58
N THR A 86 -6.18 -2.98 3.49
CA THR A 86 -7.31 -3.81 3.07
C THR A 86 -6.89 -5.26 2.95
N LEU A 87 -7.65 -6.15 3.58
CA LEU A 87 -7.47 -7.59 3.52
C LEU A 87 -8.39 -8.17 2.45
N TYR A 88 -7.85 -9.05 1.61
CA TYR A 88 -8.56 -9.71 0.52
C TYR A 88 -8.50 -11.23 0.68
N THR A 89 -9.57 -11.92 0.31
CA THR A 89 -9.54 -13.38 0.14
C THR A 89 -8.55 -13.75 -0.96
N LEU A 90 -7.92 -14.92 -0.79
CA LEU A 90 -7.29 -15.63 -1.89
C LEU A 90 -8.31 -16.63 -2.43
N ARG A 91 -8.56 -16.64 -3.75
CA ARG A 91 -9.16 -17.84 -4.32
C ARG A 91 -8.18 -18.98 -4.08
N SER A 92 -8.69 -20.09 -3.54
CA SER A 92 -7.99 -21.36 -3.61
C SER A 92 -7.63 -21.56 -5.07
N GLU A 93 -6.34 -21.60 -5.39
CA GLU A 93 -5.92 -22.09 -6.69
C GLU A 93 -6.56 -23.48 -6.82
N GLU A 94 -7.46 -23.66 -7.79
CA GLU A 94 -7.95 -25.00 -8.08
C GLU A 94 -6.71 -25.86 -8.28
N PRO A 95 -6.61 -27.02 -7.59
CA PRO A 95 -5.46 -27.89 -7.79
C PRO A 95 -5.43 -28.18 -9.29
N HIS A 96 -4.33 -27.81 -9.95
CA HIS A 96 -4.11 -28.20 -11.33
C HIS A 96 -4.25 -29.72 -11.40
N ALA A 97 -5.35 -30.16 -12.02
CA ALA A 97 -5.68 -31.56 -12.25
C ALA A 97 -4.72 -32.20 -13.26
#